data_AF-A0A9K3PF48-F1
#
_entry.id   AF-A0A9K3PF48-F1
#
_cell.length_a   1.000
_cell.length_b   1.000
_cell.length_c   1.000
_cell.angle_alpha   90.00
_cell.angle_beta   90.00
_cell.angle_gamma   90.00
#
_symmetry.space_group_name_H-M   'P 1'
#
loop_
_entity.id
_entity.type
_entity.pdbx_description
1 polymer ?
#
loop_
_entity_poly.entity_id
_entity_poly.type
_entity_poly.pdbx_seq_one_letter_code
_entity_poly.pdbx_strand_id
1 'polypeptide(L)'
;MKFLGACINAAVTVFFLSTHLATALDGYGPLPSEVSPGDEICVYGFVMDEWCIVDTGGTLLDMPSVTTLLNPEMHSFHCLLDVGVCNGSPYHILTPPGEGETMYGTGWQLSSNDMVIESGRAVGSKSAGCTTCGDTGSQARGFRASVSGTVVTTDPPVLDVQSVSPLIGDAEGCTNSNGGGGGGETIVIVTNNPTDPVITDLPTDTPSARPSTPTTSTTRPPTFSILLSDVSTLLPMEESTDPSVVSTDPPAGASLATGFQALTVFLCGMVAAIGM
;
A
#
# COMPACT_ATOMS: atom_id res chain seq x y z
N MET A 1 -9.97 -65.31 48.75
CA MET A 1 -10.00 -64.01 48.04
C MET A 1 -8.85 -64.01 47.05
N LYS A 2 -9.17 -64.11 45.76
CA LYS A 2 -8.23 -64.19 44.62
C LYS A 2 -8.56 -63.04 43.65
N PHE A 3 -7.55 -62.73 42.83
CA PHE A 3 -7.48 -61.83 41.66
C PHE A 3 -7.03 -60.40 41.99
N LEU A 4 -5.74 -60.09 41.77
CA LEU A 4 -5.10 -59.70 40.49
C LEU A 4 -5.80 -58.45 39.92
N GLY A 5 -5.21 -57.26 39.81
CA GLY A 5 -3.79 -56.90 39.70
C GLY A 5 -3.36 -56.78 38.25
N ALA A 6 -3.84 -55.75 37.53
CA ALA A 6 -3.28 -55.25 36.28
C ALA A 6 -3.87 -53.87 35.94
N CYS A 7 -3.17 -52.79 36.26
CA CYS A 7 -3.38 -51.49 35.62
C CYS A 7 -2.37 -51.38 34.48
N ILE A 8 -2.88 -51.49 33.25
CA ILE A 8 -2.11 -51.35 32.02
C ILE A 8 -1.92 -49.85 31.77
N ASN A 9 -0.66 -49.41 31.75
CA ASN A 9 -0.26 -48.10 31.27
C ASN A 9 -0.52 -48.03 29.75
N ALA A 10 -1.64 -47.43 29.36
CA ALA A 10 -1.85 -47.00 27.98
C ALA A 10 -1.13 -45.65 27.81
N ALA A 11 0.13 -45.72 27.38
CA ALA A 11 0.84 -44.57 26.83
C ALA A 11 0.16 -44.20 25.51
N VAL A 12 -0.75 -43.22 25.57
CA VAL A 12 -1.34 -42.59 24.40
C VAL A 12 -0.27 -41.70 23.80
N THR A 13 0.47 -42.23 22.84
CA THR A 13 1.36 -41.46 21.98
C THR A 13 0.50 -40.60 21.06
N VAL A 14 0.21 -39.37 21.50
CA VAL A 14 -0.40 -38.34 20.66
C VAL A 14 0.64 -37.95 19.61
N PHE A 15 0.53 -38.52 18.41
CA PHE A 15 1.19 -37.98 17.24
C PHE A 15 0.60 -36.59 16.98
N PHE A 16 1.34 -35.55 17.36
CA PHE A 16 1.12 -34.20 16.85
C PHE A 16 1.47 -34.21 15.36
N LEU A 17 0.50 -34.56 14.52
CA LEU A 17 0.48 -34.09 13.14
C LEU A 17 0.29 -32.58 13.23
N SER A 18 1.41 -31.85 13.25
CA SER A 18 1.45 -30.41 13.14
C SER A 18 1.11 -30.04 11.69
N THR A 19 -0.17 -30.15 11.34
CA THR A 19 -0.71 -29.52 10.14
C THR A 19 -0.52 -28.03 10.34
N HIS A 20 0.44 -27.47 9.59
CA HIS A 20 0.63 -26.03 9.45
C HIS A 20 -0.61 -25.50 8.74
N LEU A 21 -1.65 -25.24 9.51
CA LEU A 21 -2.77 -24.44 9.07
C LEU A 21 -2.29 -22.98 9.18
N ALA A 22 -1.55 -22.55 8.16
CA ALA A 22 -1.32 -21.12 7.95
C ALA A 22 -2.71 -20.51 7.68
N THR A 23 -3.21 -19.78 8.66
CA THR A 23 -4.45 -19.03 8.56
C THR A 23 -4.29 -17.97 7.49
N ALA A 24 -4.93 -18.18 6.34
CA ALA A 24 -5.05 -17.22 5.25
C ALA A 24 -6.03 -16.07 5.60
N LEU A 25 -5.79 -15.39 6.72
CA LEU A 25 -6.63 -14.27 7.18
C LEU A 25 -5.94 -12.91 7.12
N ASP A 26 -4.66 -12.87 6.79
CA ASP A 26 -3.95 -11.61 6.64
C ASP A 26 -3.98 -11.27 5.16
N GLY A 27 -4.79 -10.29 4.76
CA GLY A 27 -4.94 -9.80 3.38
C GLY A 27 -3.66 -9.19 2.76
N TYR A 28 -2.52 -9.46 3.38
CA TYR A 28 -1.19 -9.12 2.95
C TYR A 28 -0.67 -10.30 2.13
N GLY A 29 -0.48 -10.10 0.81
CA GLY A 29 0.21 -11.08 -0.03
C GLY A 29 1.59 -11.43 0.55
N PRO A 30 2.17 -12.60 0.21
CA PRO A 30 3.44 -13.05 0.79
C PRO A 30 4.52 -12.00 0.55
N LEU A 31 4.98 -11.36 1.64
CA LEU A 31 6.16 -10.51 1.60
C LEU A 31 7.37 -11.39 1.25
N PRO A 32 8.34 -10.90 0.45
CA PRO A 32 9.58 -11.61 0.22
C PRO A 32 10.23 -11.91 1.57
N SER A 33 10.69 -13.15 1.74
CA SER A 33 11.16 -13.75 3.01
C SER A 33 12.38 -13.08 3.65
N GLU A 34 12.88 -11.99 3.05
CA GLU A 34 14.14 -11.34 3.38
C GLU A 34 13.98 -9.91 3.92
N VAL A 35 12.75 -9.38 4.01
CA VAL A 35 12.55 -7.99 4.46
C VAL A 35 12.43 -7.93 5.98
N SER A 36 13.23 -7.07 6.60
CA SER A 36 13.29 -6.84 8.05
C SER A 36 13.11 -5.35 8.40
N PRO A 37 12.64 -5.03 9.62
CA PRO A 37 12.65 -3.66 10.12
C PRO A 37 14.04 -3.02 10.01
N GLY A 38 14.10 -1.81 9.45
CA GLY A 38 15.33 -1.07 9.16
C GLY A 38 15.82 -1.19 7.72
N ASP A 39 15.30 -2.12 6.92
CA ASP A 39 15.67 -2.22 5.51
C ASP A 39 15.14 -1.03 4.70
N GLU A 40 15.96 -0.52 3.78
CA GLU A 40 15.52 0.41 2.75
C GLU A 40 14.97 -0.38 1.56
N ILE A 41 13.70 -0.16 1.24
CA ILE A 41 13.03 -0.83 0.12
C ILE A 41 12.36 0.20 -0.78
N CYS A 42 12.12 -0.22 -2.01
CA CYS A 42 11.22 0.44 -2.93
C CYS A 42 10.07 -0.51 -3.28
N VAL A 43 8.85 -0.02 -3.11
CA VAL A 43 7.60 -0.70 -3.50
C VAL A 43 6.88 0.12 -4.55
N TYR A 44 6.06 -0.51 -5.38
CA TYR A 44 5.21 0.24 -6.31
C TYR A 44 3.88 -0.45 -6.55
N GLY A 45 2.84 0.32 -6.83
CA GLY A 45 1.50 -0.23 -6.98
C GLY A 45 0.44 0.84 -7.08
N PHE A 46 -0.82 0.41 -7.03
CA PHE A 46 -1.93 1.33 -6.84
C PHE A 46 -1.92 1.86 -5.40
N VAL A 47 -2.19 3.15 -5.26
CA VAL A 47 -2.40 3.79 -3.97
C VAL A 47 -3.87 3.67 -3.61
N MET A 48 -4.16 3.15 -2.43
CA MET A 48 -5.52 3.01 -1.90
C MET A 48 -5.54 3.45 -0.44
N ASP A 49 -6.59 4.15 -0.03
CA ASP A 49 -6.79 4.53 1.37
C ASP A 49 -7.44 3.40 2.16
N GLU A 50 -7.08 3.28 3.43
CA GLU A 50 -7.62 2.27 4.34
C GLU A 50 -9.13 2.41 4.52
N TRP A 51 -9.67 3.64 4.46
CA TRP A 51 -11.10 3.87 4.58
C TRP A 51 -11.91 3.18 3.48
N CYS A 52 -11.50 3.27 2.21
CA CYS A 52 -12.16 2.57 1.12
C CYS A 52 -11.89 1.05 1.10
N ILE A 53 -10.84 0.57 1.79
CA ILE A 53 -10.57 -0.86 1.93
C ILE A 53 -11.43 -1.46 3.05
N VAL A 54 -11.50 -0.79 4.19
CA VAL A 54 -12.01 -1.34 5.46
C VAL A 54 -13.35 -0.73 5.83
N ASP A 55 -13.41 0.59 6.01
CA ASP A 55 -14.56 1.28 6.60
C ASP A 55 -15.80 1.29 5.69
N THR A 56 -15.61 1.34 4.37
CA THR A 56 -16.72 1.21 3.40
C THR A 56 -17.15 -0.25 3.17
N GLY A 57 -16.45 -1.23 3.77
CA GLY A 57 -16.63 -2.65 3.48
C GLY A 57 -16.01 -3.09 2.15
N GLY A 58 -14.95 -2.42 1.68
CA GLY A 58 -14.20 -2.79 0.48
C GLY A 58 -14.76 -2.20 -0.82
N THR A 59 -15.40 -1.04 -0.76
CA THR A 59 -15.93 -0.32 -1.94
C THR A 59 -15.45 1.12 -2.01
N LEU A 60 -15.42 1.69 -3.22
CA LEU A 60 -15.03 3.10 -3.37
C LEU A 60 -16.10 4.02 -2.78
N LEU A 61 -15.68 5.02 -1.99
CA LEU A 61 -16.60 5.96 -1.35
C LEU A 61 -17.49 6.71 -2.36
N ASP A 62 -16.90 7.14 -3.47
CA ASP A 62 -17.58 7.89 -4.53
C ASP A 62 -18.20 6.98 -5.61
N MET A 63 -17.89 5.68 -5.60
CA MET A 63 -18.46 4.68 -6.50
C MET A 63 -18.72 3.35 -5.78
N PRO A 64 -19.77 3.27 -4.91
CA PRO A 64 -20.00 2.12 -4.03
C PRO A 64 -20.30 0.79 -4.75
N SER A 65 -20.56 0.82 -6.06
CA SER A 65 -20.73 -0.38 -6.89
C SER A 65 -19.41 -1.03 -7.29
N VAL A 66 -18.26 -0.42 -6.98
CA VAL A 66 -16.94 -0.89 -7.36
C VAL A 66 -16.19 -1.39 -6.13
N THR A 67 -15.77 -2.65 -6.18
CA THR A 67 -14.90 -3.27 -5.18
C THR A 67 -13.47 -2.78 -5.34
N THR A 68 -12.86 -2.27 -4.28
CA THR A 68 -11.57 -1.57 -4.31
C THR A 68 -10.42 -2.46 -4.71
N LEU A 69 -10.23 -3.59 -4.03
CA LEU A 69 -9.14 -4.52 -4.32
C LEU A 69 -9.32 -5.29 -5.64
N LEU A 70 -10.49 -5.23 -6.26
CA LEU A 70 -10.72 -5.83 -7.58
C LEU A 70 -10.48 -4.84 -8.73
N ASN A 71 -10.80 -3.55 -8.52
CA ASN A 71 -10.69 -2.51 -9.55
C ASN A 71 -10.03 -1.24 -8.97
N PRO A 72 -8.79 -1.31 -8.47
CA PRO A 72 -8.14 -0.16 -7.83
C PRO A 72 -7.92 1.02 -8.80
N GLU A 73 -7.87 0.76 -10.10
CA GLU A 73 -7.78 1.77 -11.16
C GLU A 73 -9.00 2.71 -11.23
N MET A 74 -10.11 2.31 -10.60
CA MET A 74 -11.33 3.11 -10.58
C MET A 74 -11.36 4.14 -9.45
N HIS A 75 -10.43 4.06 -8.49
CA HIS A 75 -10.36 5.01 -7.38
C HIS A 75 -10.06 6.42 -7.88
N SER A 76 -11.01 7.35 -7.71
CA SER A 76 -10.86 8.70 -8.23
C SER A 76 -9.83 9.50 -7.43
N PHE A 77 -9.20 10.46 -8.10
CA PHE A 77 -8.33 11.42 -7.44
C PHE A 77 -9.11 12.34 -6.48
N HIS A 78 -10.42 12.50 -6.70
CA HIS A 78 -11.25 13.29 -5.80
C HIS A 78 -11.37 12.64 -4.42
N CYS A 79 -11.81 11.37 -4.32
CA CYS A 79 -11.81 10.70 -3.01
C CYS A 79 -10.39 10.58 -2.50
N LEU A 80 -9.47 10.03 -3.29
CA LEU A 80 -8.12 9.78 -2.82
C LEU A 80 -7.46 11.05 -2.25
N LEU A 81 -7.53 12.20 -2.93
CA LEU A 81 -6.70 13.38 -2.59
C LEU A 81 -7.45 14.56 -1.94
N ASP A 82 -8.76 14.70 -2.14
CA ASP A 82 -9.54 15.84 -1.62
C ASP A 82 -10.35 15.48 -0.37
N VAL A 83 -10.93 14.28 -0.34
CA VAL A 83 -11.92 13.91 0.67
C VAL A 83 -11.22 13.56 1.98
N GLY A 84 -11.51 14.35 3.02
CA GLY A 84 -10.83 14.27 4.33
C GLY A 84 -10.86 12.90 4.99
N VAL A 85 -11.94 12.12 4.81
CA VAL A 85 -12.00 10.76 5.37
C VAL A 85 -11.13 9.78 4.60
N CYS A 86 -11.03 9.91 3.27
CA CYS A 86 -10.16 9.05 2.46
C CYS A 86 -8.68 9.43 2.73
N ASN A 87 -8.32 10.71 2.58
CA ASN A 87 -6.92 11.16 2.69
C ASN A 87 -6.39 11.28 4.13
N GLY A 88 -7.28 11.26 5.13
CA GLY A 88 -6.94 11.21 6.55
C GLY A 88 -6.78 9.79 7.11
N SER A 89 -7.17 8.76 6.35
CA SER A 89 -6.90 7.36 6.68
C SER A 89 -5.55 6.92 6.08
N PRO A 90 -4.84 5.96 6.68
CA PRO A 90 -3.56 5.49 6.16
C PRO A 90 -3.67 5.02 4.71
N TYR A 91 -2.66 5.33 3.90
CA TYR A 91 -2.56 4.79 2.55
C TYR A 91 -1.81 3.47 2.51
N HIS A 92 -2.16 2.67 1.51
CA HIS A 92 -1.59 1.40 1.17
C HIS A 92 -1.06 1.40 -0.26
N ILE A 93 0.11 0.82 -0.47
CA ILE A 93 0.62 0.44 -1.79
C ILE A 93 0.23 -1.01 -2.03
N LEU A 94 -0.76 -1.21 -2.89
CA LEU A 94 -1.35 -2.52 -3.13
C LEU A 94 -0.37 -3.48 -3.83
N THR A 95 -0.37 -4.74 -3.38
CA THR A 95 0.37 -5.83 -4.03
C THR A 95 -0.51 -6.41 -5.14
N PRO A 96 0.04 -6.69 -6.35
CA PRO A 96 -0.72 -7.36 -7.39
C PRO A 96 -1.27 -8.71 -6.93
N PRO A 97 -2.36 -9.21 -7.55
CA PRO A 97 -2.93 -10.50 -7.23
C PRO A 97 -1.91 -11.64 -7.35
N GLY A 98 -1.94 -12.59 -6.41
CA GLY A 98 -1.15 -13.81 -6.50
C GLY A 98 -1.58 -14.71 -7.66
N GLU A 99 -0.83 -15.80 -7.89
CA GLU A 99 -1.19 -16.78 -8.93
C GLU A 99 -2.57 -17.39 -8.65
N GLY A 100 -3.50 -17.23 -9.59
CA GLY A 100 -4.87 -17.71 -9.46
C GLY A 100 -5.81 -16.79 -8.68
N GLU A 101 -5.33 -15.66 -8.20
CA GLU A 101 -6.14 -14.63 -7.54
C GLU A 101 -6.52 -13.51 -8.52
N THR A 102 -7.60 -12.80 -8.21
CA THR A 102 -8.06 -11.65 -9.00
C THR A 102 -8.02 -10.34 -8.24
N MET A 103 -7.90 -10.39 -6.91
CA MET A 103 -7.87 -9.22 -6.04
C MET A 103 -6.44 -8.87 -5.67
N TYR A 104 -6.16 -7.58 -5.61
CA TYR A 104 -4.93 -7.05 -5.05
C TYR A 104 -4.88 -7.32 -3.54
N GLY A 105 -3.68 -7.54 -3.01
CA GLY A 105 -3.43 -7.52 -1.58
C GLY A 105 -3.23 -6.09 -1.08
N THR A 106 -3.45 -5.85 0.22
CA THR A 106 -3.29 -4.51 0.84
C THR A 106 -1.84 -4.02 0.86
N GLY A 107 -0.86 -4.91 0.68
CA GLY A 107 0.55 -4.55 0.53
C GLY A 107 1.08 -3.70 1.69
N TRP A 108 1.81 -2.62 1.41
CA TRP A 108 2.50 -1.81 2.42
C TRP A 108 1.66 -0.62 2.88
N GLN A 109 1.37 -0.52 4.17
CA GLN A 109 0.84 0.70 4.77
C GLN A 109 1.94 1.76 4.85
N LEU A 110 1.59 3.02 4.62
CA LEU A 110 2.51 4.14 4.67
C LEU A 110 2.44 4.85 6.03
N SER A 111 3.59 5.23 6.59
CA SER A 111 3.66 6.00 7.84
C SER A 111 3.06 7.40 7.73
N SER A 112 3.06 7.97 6.52
CA SER A 112 2.51 9.28 6.20
C SER A 112 1.98 9.31 4.76
N ASN A 113 0.90 10.06 4.55
CA ASN A 113 0.29 10.27 3.25
C ASN A 113 0.84 11.50 2.51
N ASP A 114 1.58 12.39 3.19
CA ASP A 114 1.86 13.75 2.70
C ASP A 114 2.54 13.76 1.32
N MET A 115 3.62 12.99 1.16
CA MET A 115 4.37 12.90 -0.10
C MET A 115 3.55 12.24 -1.22
N VAL A 116 2.63 11.33 -0.86
CA VAL A 116 1.75 10.66 -1.81
C VAL A 116 0.66 11.61 -2.30
N ILE A 117 0.07 12.38 -1.39
CA ILE A 117 -0.92 13.41 -1.70
C ILE A 117 -0.28 14.49 -2.58
N GLU A 118 0.91 14.97 -2.23
CA GLU A 118 1.65 15.95 -3.02
C GLU A 118 1.93 15.42 -4.44
N SER A 119 2.45 14.19 -4.54
CA SER A 119 2.75 13.55 -5.82
C SER A 119 1.49 13.32 -6.67
N GLY A 120 0.39 12.89 -6.05
CA GLY A 120 -0.89 12.71 -6.72
C GLY A 120 -1.46 14.03 -7.25
N ARG A 121 -1.39 15.10 -6.45
CA ARG A 121 -1.87 16.43 -6.86
C ARG A 121 -1.08 17.04 -8.01
N ALA A 122 0.20 16.68 -8.14
CA ALA A 122 1.06 17.14 -9.24
C ALA A 122 0.65 16.53 -10.61
N VAL A 123 0.08 15.32 -10.61
CA VAL A 123 -0.26 14.59 -11.85
C VAL A 123 -1.77 14.55 -12.14
N GLY A 124 -2.59 14.89 -11.13
CA GLY A 124 -4.02 15.11 -11.27
C GLY A 124 -4.39 16.48 -11.82
N SER A 125 -5.67 16.71 -12.06
CA SER A 125 -6.17 18.01 -12.52
C SER A 125 -7.55 18.37 -11.97
N LYS A 126 -7.76 19.66 -11.74
CA LYS A 126 -9.08 20.22 -11.38
C LYS A 126 -10.14 19.92 -12.43
N SER A 127 -9.77 19.96 -13.72
CA SER A 127 -10.70 19.64 -14.80
C SER A 127 -11.14 18.18 -14.80
N ALA A 128 -10.38 17.30 -14.13
CA ALA A 128 -10.66 15.89 -13.95
C ALA A 128 -11.38 15.56 -12.62
N GLY A 129 -11.73 16.58 -11.83
CA GLY A 129 -12.52 16.43 -10.58
C GLY A 129 -11.72 16.52 -9.28
N CYS A 130 -10.39 16.58 -9.33
CA CYS A 130 -9.55 16.78 -8.16
C CYS A 130 -9.39 18.28 -7.85
N THR A 131 -10.18 18.80 -6.93
CA THR A 131 -10.27 20.23 -6.60
C THR A 131 -8.98 20.80 -6.02
N THR A 132 -8.16 19.96 -5.37
CA THR A 132 -6.87 20.36 -4.79
C THR A 132 -5.67 20.12 -5.71
N CYS A 133 -5.87 19.53 -6.88
CA CYS A 133 -4.81 19.29 -7.86
C CYS A 133 -4.43 20.57 -8.65
N GLY A 134 -3.34 20.50 -9.41
CA GLY A 134 -2.98 21.55 -10.38
C GLY A 134 -3.91 21.60 -11.60
N ASP A 135 -3.54 22.40 -12.60
CA ASP A 135 -4.30 22.52 -13.86
C ASP A 135 -3.65 21.74 -15.02
N THR A 136 -2.40 21.31 -14.85
CA THR A 136 -1.56 20.73 -15.92
C THR A 136 -1.56 19.20 -15.98
N GLY A 137 -1.99 18.53 -14.91
CA GLY A 137 -2.09 17.08 -14.91
C GLY A 137 -3.25 16.59 -15.76
N SER A 138 -3.36 15.27 -15.90
CA SER A 138 -4.43 14.64 -16.69
C SER A 138 -5.00 13.38 -16.07
N GLN A 139 -4.46 12.94 -14.91
CA GLN A 139 -4.96 11.76 -14.23
C GLN A 139 -6.23 12.10 -13.44
N ALA A 140 -7.24 11.24 -13.59
CA ALA A 140 -8.54 11.39 -12.92
C ALA A 140 -8.78 10.28 -11.88
N ARG A 141 -8.11 9.13 -12.05
CA ARG A 141 -8.35 7.89 -11.30
C ARG A 141 -7.12 6.98 -11.34
N GLY A 142 -7.12 5.97 -10.47
CA GLY A 142 -6.17 4.86 -10.52
C GLY A 142 -4.74 5.31 -10.25
N PHE A 143 -4.54 6.06 -9.17
CA PHE A 143 -3.21 6.59 -8.86
C PHE A 143 -2.24 5.44 -8.60
N ARG A 144 -1.14 5.44 -9.34
CA ARG A 144 -0.03 4.50 -9.16
C ARG A 144 1.21 5.27 -8.77
N ALA A 145 1.97 4.74 -7.84
CA ALA A 145 3.21 5.36 -7.38
C ALA A 145 4.27 4.30 -7.07
N SER A 146 5.52 4.71 -7.20
CA SER A 146 6.67 4.06 -6.62
C SER A 146 7.05 4.80 -5.35
N VAL A 147 7.23 4.08 -4.25
CA VAL A 147 7.53 4.62 -2.93
C VAL A 147 8.79 3.96 -2.42
N SER A 148 9.79 4.77 -2.09
CA SER A 148 10.98 4.29 -1.37
C SER A 148 10.93 4.74 0.07
N GLY A 149 11.36 3.85 0.97
CA GLY A 149 11.26 4.09 2.40
C GLY A 149 11.99 3.06 3.24
N THR A 150 11.91 3.24 4.56
CA THR A 150 12.48 2.30 5.54
C THR A 150 11.39 1.44 6.15
N VAL A 151 11.58 0.13 6.19
CA VAL A 151 10.64 -0.79 6.80
C VAL A 151 10.56 -0.54 8.31
N VAL A 152 9.36 -0.26 8.81
CA VAL A 152 9.10 -0.03 10.24
C VAL A 152 8.70 -1.34 10.92
N THR A 153 7.71 -2.02 10.35
CA THR A 153 7.22 -3.33 10.79
C THR A 153 6.92 -4.20 9.57
N THR A 154 6.94 -5.51 9.77
CA THR A 154 6.60 -6.50 8.72
C THR A 154 5.26 -7.20 8.97
N ASP A 155 4.70 -7.04 10.16
CA ASP A 155 3.40 -7.59 10.55
C ASP A 155 2.67 -6.65 11.55
N PRO A 156 1.73 -5.80 11.07
CA PRO A 156 1.44 -5.53 9.66
C PRO A 156 2.62 -4.80 8.97
N PRO A 157 2.77 -4.91 7.65
CA PRO A 157 3.80 -4.21 6.89
C PRO A 157 3.58 -2.69 6.87
N VAL A 158 4.52 -1.95 7.47
CA VAL A 158 4.52 -0.48 7.50
C VAL A 158 5.83 0.05 6.95
N LEU A 159 5.75 1.01 6.03
CA LEU A 159 6.88 1.66 5.39
C LEU A 159 6.95 3.14 5.80
N ASP A 160 8.12 3.57 6.30
CA ASP A 160 8.41 4.97 6.54
C ASP A 160 8.80 5.67 5.24
N VAL A 161 7.96 6.59 4.77
CA VAL A 161 8.06 7.16 3.41
C VAL A 161 9.22 8.16 3.32
N GLN A 162 10.16 7.91 2.42
CA GLN A 162 11.27 8.83 2.14
C GLN A 162 11.16 9.51 0.78
N SER A 163 10.61 8.83 -0.23
CA SER A 163 10.37 9.42 -1.55
C SER A 163 9.19 8.75 -2.25
N VAL A 164 8.50 9.53 -3.09
CA VAL A 164 7.37 9.09 -3.91
C VAL A 164 7.58 9.58 -5.33
N SER A 165 7.37 8.69 -6.31
CA SER A 165 7.38 9.02 -7.73
C SER A 165 6.09 8.51 -8.37
N PRO A 166 5.27 9.37 -9.00
CA PRO A 166 4.06 8.93 -9.69
C PRO A 166 4.41 8.07 -10.91
N LEU A 167 3.64 7.00 -11.13
CA LEU A 167 3.77 6.13 -12.31
C LEU A 167 2.72 6.53 -13.35
N ILE A 168 3.18 7.12 -14.45
CA ILE A 168 2.33 7.60 -15.54
C ILE A 168 2.35 6.58 -16.68
N GLY A 169 1.16 6.20 -17.15
CA GLY A 169 1.03 5.21 -18.23
C GLY A 169 1.49 3.82 -17.78
N ASP A 170 2.31 3.20 -18.59
CA ASP A 170 2.91 1.87 -18.41
C ASP A 170 4.28 1.92 -17.71
N ALA A 171 4.67 3.06 -17.15
CA ALA A 171 5.92 3.19 -16.40
C ALA A 171 6.02 2.12 -15.29
N GLU A 172 7.17 1.45 -15.26
CA GLU A 172 7.56 0.55 -14.18
C GLU A 172 8.09 1.35 -13.00
N GLY A 173 7.75 0.92 -11.79
CA GLY A 173 8.26 1.52 -10.56
C GLY A 173 9.61 0.93 -10.14
N CYS A 174 10.25 1.56 -9.16
CA CYS A 174 11.47 1.05 -8.54
C CYS A 174 12.56 0.67 -9.54
N THR A 175 12.97 1.61 -10.38
CA THR A 175 14.11 1.41 -11.29
C THR A 175 15.39 1.31 -10.47
N ASN A 176 15.88 0.09 -10.24
CA ASN A 176 17.15 -0.15 -9.57
C ASN A 176 18.26 0.62 -10.29
N SER A 177 19.13 1.30 -9.53
CA SER A 177 20.43 1.75 -10.07
C SER A 177 21.36 0.56 -10.41
N ASN A 178 21.01 -0.66 -9.99
CA ASN A 178 21.68 -1.90 -10.38
C ASN A 178 20.76 -2.73 -11.27
N GLY A 179 20.99 -2.64 -12.59
CA GLY A 179 20.21 -3.30 -13.62
C GLY A 179 20.03 -4.80 -13.39
N GLY A 180 18.79 -5.20 -13.17
CA GLY A 180 18.36 -6.59 -13.08
C GLY A 180 16.87 -6.65 -13.36
N GLY A 181 16.47 -6.28 -14.57
CA GLY A 181 15.09 -6.42 -15.03
C GLY A 181 14.70 -7.89 -15.07
N GLY A 182 13.75 -8.27 -14.23
CA GLY A 182 13.10 -9.58 -14.21
C GLY A 182 11.67 -9.38 -13.69
N GLY A 183 10.69 -9.52 -14.58
CA GLY A 183 9.31 -9.14 -14.33
C GLY A 183 8.66 -9.88 -13.15
N GLY A 184 7.84 -9.14 -12.39
CA GLY A 184 6.88 -9.69 -11.44
C GLY A 184 7.12 -9.29 -9.98
N GLU A 185 8.32 -8.87 -9.60
CA GLU A 185 8.60 -8.49 -8.21
C GLU A 185 8.22 -7.04 -7.91
N THR A 186 7.27 -6.87 -7.00
CA THR A 186 6.71 -5.58 -6.55
C THR A 186 7.64 -4.84 -5.59
N ILE A 187 8.65 -5.54 -5.06
CA ILE A 187 9.56 -5.04 -4.02
C ILE A 187 10.99 -5.13 -4.55
N VAL A 188 11.69 -4.01 -4.46
CA VAL A 188 13.13 -3.92 -4.65
C VAL A 188 13.74 -3.59 -3.29
N ILE A 189 14.67 -4.41 -2.83
CA ILE A 189 15.50 -4.06 -1.67
C ILE A 189 16.61 -3.13 -2.16
N VAL A 190 16.61 -1.88 -1.69
CA VAL A 190 17.63 -0.88 -1.97
C VAL A 190 18.68 -1.00 -0.87
N THR A 191 19.52 -2.04 -0.92
CA THR A 191 20.56 -2.20 0.09
C THR A 191 21.65 -1.14 -0.10
N ASN A 192 21.52 -0.02 0.62
CA ASN A 192 22.65 0.83 0.98
C ASN A 192 23.24 0.34 2.30
N ASN A 193 23.60 -0.94 2.42
CA ASN A 193 24.33 -1.38 3.60
C ASN A 193 25.85 -1.21 3.38
N PRO A 194 26.51 -0.17 3.92
CA PRO A 194 27.96 -0.03 3.87
C PRO A 194 28.72 -1.03 4.79
N THR A 195 28.02 -1.99 5.41
CA THR A 195 28.65 -2.95 6.34
C THR A 195 28.84 -4.36 5.80
N ASP A 196 28.71 -4.59 4.49
CA ASP A 196 29.36 -5.78 3.94
C ASP A 196 30.87 -5.63 4.19
N PRO A 197 31.49 -6.50 5.01
CA PRO A 197 32.93 -6.47 5.14
C PRO A 197 33.48 -6.76 3.74
N VAL A 198 34.16 -5.77 3.17
CA VAL A 198 34.95 -5.93 1.96
C VAL A 198 35.81 -7.18 2.17
N ILE A 199 35.45 -8.29 1.52
CA ILE A 199 36.33 -9.43 1.41
C ILE A 199 37.46 -8.97 0.50
N THR A 200 38.49 -8.39 1.12
CA THR A 200 39.83 -8.22 0.54
C THR A 200 40.46 -9.60 0.41
N ASP A 201 39.99 -10.39 -0.55
CA ASP A 201 40.78 -11.50 -1.09
C ASP A 201 41.59 -10.96 -2.27
N LEU A 202 42.77 -10.47 -1.90
CA LEU A 202 43.93 -10.31 -2.76
C LEU A 202 44.37 -11.70 -3.25
N PRO A 203 44.57 -11.89 -4.55
CA PRO A 203 45.94 -12.12 -4.97
C PRO A 203 46.37 -11.17 -6.10
N THR A 204 47.53 -10.58 -5.83
CA THR A 204 48.53 -10.06 -6.75
C THR A 204 48.65 -10.90 -8.03
N ASP A 205 48.51 -10.25 -9.20
CA ASP A 205 49.47 -10.38 -10.31
C ASP A 205 49.29 -9.28 -11.37
N THR A 206 50.14 -8.25 -11.26
CA THR A 206 51.10 -7.70 -12.27
C THR A 206 50.65 -7.40 -13.72
N PRO A 207 51.13 -6.29 -14.34
CA PRO A 207 50.33 -5.40 -15.17
C PRO A 207 50.53 -5.58 -16.69
N SER A 208 49.59 -5.04 -17.47
CA SER A 208 49.89 -4.62 -18.83
C SER A 208 49.18 -3.34 -19.21
N ALA A 209 50.00 -2.35 -19.55
CA ALA A 209 49.63 -1.00 -19.89
C ALA A 209 48.85 -0.90 -21.22
N ARG A 210 47.88 0.00 -21.27
CA ARG A 210 47.59 0.74 -22.51
C ARG A 210 47.05 2.14 -22.20
N PRO A 211 47.70 3.20 -22.71
CA PRO A 211 47.27 4.58 -22.51
C PRO A 211 46.25 4.98 -23.58
N SER A 212 45.11 5.55 -23.16
CA SER A 212 44.17 6.25 -24.04
C SER A 212 43.75 7.56 -23.39
N THR A 213 44.42 8.62 -23.83
CA THR A 213 44.02 10.03 -23.99
C THR A 213 42.75 10.58 -23.28
N PRO A 214 42.86 11.72 -22.59
CA PRO A 214 41.71 12.49 -22.11
C PRO A 214 41.16 13.40 -23.22
N THR A 215 39.87 13.25 -23.54
CA THR A 215 39.15 14.24 -24.36
C THR A 215 38.42 15.20 -23.44
N THR A 216 38.99 16.39 -23.29
CA THR A 216 38.38 17.54 -22.61
C THR A 216 37.25 18.07 -23.48
N SER A 217 35.99 17.96 -23.02
CA SER A 217 34.86 18.66 -23.64
C SER A 217 34.43 19.80 -22.72
N THR A 218 34.95 20.98 -23.04
CA THR A 218 34.49 22.27 -22.54
C THR A 218 33.22 22.65 -23.29
N THR A 219 32.07 22.63 -22.62
CA THR A 219 30.88 23.33 -23.12
C THR A 219 30.23 24.17 -22.02
N ARG A 220 30.10 25.44 -22.39
CA ARG A 220 29.75 26.64 -21.65
C ARG A 220 28.28 26.64 -21.17
N PRO A 221 27.97 27.28 -20.03
CA PRO A 221 26.60 27.44 -19.56
C PRO A 221 25.84 28.49 -20.40
N PRO A 222 24.57 28.25 -20.78
CA PRO A 222 23.71 29.31 -21.29
C PRO A 222 23.21 30.18 -20.13
N THR A 223 23.57 31.45 -20.18
CA THR A 223 22.98 32.54 -19.41
C THR A 223 21.53 32.71 -19.86
N PHE A 224 20.55 32.45 -18.98
CA PHE A 224 19.16 32.81 -19.22
C PHE A 224 18.80 34.03 -18.37
N SER A 225 18.53 35.13 -19.07
CA SER A 225 18.07 36.40 -18.51
C SER A 225 16.65 36.25 -17.99
N ILE A 226 16.46 36.58 -16.71
CA ILE A 226 15.15 36.76 -16.09
C ILE A 226 14.60 38.11 -16.56
N LEU A 227 13.55 38.10 -17.38
CA LEU A 227 12.68 39.25 -17.57
C LEU A 227 11.49 39.08 -16.62
N LEU A 228 11.55 39.80 -15.50
CA LEU A 228 10.35 40.15 -14.75
C LEU A 228 9.55 41.13 -15.60
N SER A 229 8.29 40.80 -15.84
CA SER A 229 7.28 41.76 -16.23
C SER A 229 6.07 41.50 -15.37
N ASP A 230 5.86 42.46 -14.47
CA ASP A 230 4.63 42.73 -13.77
C ASP A 230 3.44 42.62 -14.71
N VAL A 231 2.31 42.11 -14.21
CA VAL A 231 1.03 42.81 -14.34
C VAL A 231 0.10 42.28 -13.26
N SER A 232 -0.19 43.19 -12.33
CA SER A 232 -1.34 43.13 -11.44
C SER A 232 -2.62 43.10 -12.25
N THR A 233 -3.52 42.18 -11.92
CA THR A 233 -4.96 42.41 -12.04
C THR A 233 -5.66 41.73 -10.88
N LEU A 234 -5.84 42.53 -9.82
CA LEU A 234 -6.88 42.36 -8.83
C LEU A 234 -8.23 42.45 -9.55
N LEU A 235 -9.05 41.40 -9.45
CA LEU A 235 -10.50 41.54 -9.60
C LEU A 235 -11.17 41.05 -8.31
N PRO A 236 -12.19 41.79 -7.84
CA PRO A 236 -12.81 41.59 -6.54
C PRO A 236 -13.73 40.36 -6.53
N MET A 237 -13.82 39.79 -5.34
CA MET A 237 -14.77 38.77 -4.94
C MET A 237 -16.19 39.31 -5.07
N GLU A 238 -17.02 38.68 -5.91
CA GLU A 238 -18.45 38.93 -5.90
C GLU A 238 -19.08 38.05 -4.83
N GLU A 239 -19.46 38.73 -3.75
CA GLU A 239 -20.28 38.31 -2.64
C GLU A 239 -21.69 37.98 -3.15
N SER A 240 -22.02 36.68 -3.23
CA SER A 240 -23.38 36.20 -3.43
C SER A 240 -23.96 35.78 -2.09
N THR A 241 -24.62 36.73 -1.43
CA THR A 241 -25.60 36.45 -0.38
C THR A 241 -26.95 36.15 -1.04
N ASP A 242 -27.48 34.95 -0.84
CA ASP A 242 -28.95 34.78 -0.84
C ASP A 242 -29.36 33.86 0.32
N PRO A 243 -30.36 34.25 1.14
CA PRO A 243 -30.63 33.63 2.42
C PRO A 243 -31.87 32.72 2.40
N SER A 244 -31.87 31.78 3.35
CA SER A 244 -33.05 31.23 4.03
C SER A 244 -33.93 30.18 3.32
N VAL A 245 -34.49 29.32 4.18
CA VAL A 245 -35.73 28.51 4.04
C VAL A 245 -35.48 27.12 3.39
N VAL A 246 -35.76 25.96 4.00
CA VAL A 246 -36.66 25.60 5.11
C VAL A 246 -36.10 24.39 5.86
N SER A 247 -36.19 24.42 7.18
CA SER A 247 -36.12 23.22 8.03
C SER A 247 -37.52 22.62 8.12
N THR A 248 -37.64 21.33 7.82
CA THR A 248 -38.76 20.51 8.28
C THR A 248 -38.19 19.20 8.83
N ASP A 249 -38.01 19.19 10.14
CA ASP A 249 -37.80 18.00 10.97
C ASP A 249 -39.00 17.03 10.93
N PRO A 250 -38.81 15.77 11.37
CA PRO A 250 -39.56 14.60 10.89
C PRO A 250 -40.76 14.22 11.76
N PRO A 251 -41.70 13.39 11.26
CA PRO A 251 -42.66 12.72 12.12
C PRO A 251 -42.04 11.48 12.79
N ALA A 252 -42.12 11.50 14.11
CA ALA A 252 -41.97 10.35 15.00
C ALA A 252 -42.95 9.21 14.66
N GLY A 253 -42.51 7.95 14.80
CA GLY A 253 -43.44 6.82 14.83
C GLY A 253 -42.78 5.43 14.88
N ALA A 254 -43.07 4.72 15.98
CA ALA A 254 -42.93 3.26 16.23
C ALA A 254 -41.48 2.71 16.32
N SER A 255 -40.90 2.36 17.47
CA SER A 255 -41.35 1.46 18.57
C SER A 255 -41.86 0.10 18.08
N LEU A 256 -40.97 -0.90 18.11
CA LEU A 256 -41.16 -2.34 18.37
C LEU A 256 -39.73 -2.92 18.46
N ALA A 257 -39.13 -3.05 19.65
CA ALA A 257 -39.28 -4.15 20.60
C ALA A 257 -38.84 -5.53 20.05
N THR A 258 -37.94 -6.16 20.81
CA THR A 258 -37.61 -7.59 20.93
C THR A 258 -36.70 -8.26 19.89
N GLY A 259 -35.60 -8.83 20.39
CA GLY A 259 -34.76 -9.74 19.59
C GLY A 259 -33.36 -10.08 20.12
N PHE A 260 -33.06 -9.91 21.42
CA PHE A 260 -31.83 -10.45 22.01
C PHE A 260 -32.03 -11.95 22.27
N GLN A 261 -31.49 -12.82 21.40
CA GLN A 261 -31.29 -14.23 21.72
C GLN A 261 -29.81 -14.57 21.59
N ALA A 262 -29.28 -15.02 22.72
CA ALA A 262 -27.94 -15.51 22.92
C ALA A 262 -27.65 -16.72 22.04
N LEU A 263 -26.48 -16.72 21.39
CA LEU A 263 -25.86 -17.92 20.85
C LEU A 263 -24.56 -18.18 21.62
N THR A 264 -24.73 -18.65 22.85
CA THR A 264 -23.68 -19.28 23.65
C THR A 264 -24.17 -20.69 23.96
N VAL A 265 -23.26 -21.67 23.87
CA VAL A 265 -23.43 -23.13 24.11
C VAL A 265 -23.82 -23.92 22.84
N PHE A 266 -22.84 -24.59 22.22
CA PHE A 266 -22.89 -26.04 21.90
C PHE A 266 -21.60 -26.48 21.16
N LEU A 267 -20.46 -26.52 21.86
CA LEU A 267 -19.32 -27.36 21.45
C LEU A 267 -18.75 -28.10 22.65
N CYS A 268 -19.55 -29.01 23.19
CA CYS A 268 -19.07 -30.12 24.00
C CYS A 268 -20.01 -31.31 23.75
N GLY A 269 -19.59 -32.24 22.90
CA GLY A 269 -20.30 -33.51 22.74
C GLY A 269 -20.39 -34.06 21.32
N MET A 270 -19.28 -34.27 20.63
CA MET A 270 -19.20 -35.29 19.58
C MET A 270 -17.82 -35.98 19.60
N VAL A 271 -17.58 -36.77 20.64
CA VAL A 271 -16.63 -37.88 20.60
C VAL A 271 -17.34 -39.10 21.19
N ALA A 272 -18.14 -39.77 20.37
CA ALA A 272 -18.58 -41.14 20.59
C ALA A 272 -19.35 -41.65 19.36
N ALA A 273 -18.63 -42.14 18.34
CA ALA A 273 -19.05 -43.28 17.51
C ALA A 273 -18.01 -43.52 16.40
N ILE A 274 -17.75 -44.79 16.11
CA ILE A 274 -16.79 -45.40 15.16
C ILE A 274 -15.53 -45.89 15.92
N GLY A 275 -15.30 -47.19 16.11
CA GLY A 275 -15.99 -48.35 15.55
C GLY A 275 -15.69 -49.64 16.32
N MET A 276 -16.52 -50.63 15.99
CA MET A 276 -16.25 -52.06 16.13
C MET A 276 -15.13 -52.48 15.18
#